data_AF-A0A433QEX6-F1
#
_entry.id   AF-A0A433QEX6-F1
#
_cell.length_a   1.000
_cell.length_b   1.000
_cell.length_c   1.000
_cell.angle_alpha   90.00
_cell.angle_beta   90.00
_cell.angle_gamma   90.00
#
_symmetry.space_group_name_H-M   'P 1'
#
loop_
_entity.id
_entity.type
_entity.pdbx_description
1 polymer ?
#
loop_
_entity_poly.entity_id
_entity_poly.type
_entity_poly.pdbx_seq_one_letter_code
_entity_poly.pdbx_strand_id
1 'polypeptide(L)'
;MMRFGNLHGSVLGLEVVLPDGTILDNLNTNRKDNTGYHLKNLFIGSEGTLGFITGVSILAVRKRPVINVMILALPSFPSVVQAYAHAKRDLSEIIAAFEVMDQDSVLCVKNARAQWPEGEPLPVDDSAAFYCIVETAGSVREHDNELYIYLVYVIDAGTLRISINYLQKVDRFISKLKGEGVITDGSIARSKDRVSTSEHIGPLSSSAFPSIIASDLLSSTQIKSFWSWRERLPGTIVSTAPTTIHFDISMPLPILYTVVEDTRAWLREKGWLGTEILAVYGYGHVGDGNLHLTIPAARDEEWLRKALDDFVYEWTVQRNGSISAEHGLGFMKAPYLSHAKPPLVIDTMFRIKALFDPNGIMNPYKVLPSEDDRKIGEGVRKRIGAVAERCGC
;
A
#
# COMPACT_ATOMS: atom_id res chain seq x y z
N MET A 1 1.65 -6.64 4.40
CA MET A 1 2.61 -7.78 4.36
C MET A 1 3.89 -7.48 5.14
N MET A 2 4.30 -6.21 5.16
CA MET A 2 5.55 -5.67 5.68
C MET A 2 6.18 -6.33 6.92
N ARG A 3 5.42 -6.60 8.00
CA ARG A 3 6.01 -7.11 9.25
C ARG A 3 6.11 -8.64 9.34
N PHE A 4 5.03 -9.34 8.96
CA PHE A 4 4.91 -10.78 9.17
C PHE A 4 5.22 -11.60 7.91
N GLY A 5 5.49 -10.93 6.79
CA GLY A 5 5.69 -11.56 5.50
C GLY A 5 4.39 -12.04 4.88
N ASN A 6 4.53 -12.86 3.83
CA ASN A 6 3.40 -13.44 3.10
C ASN A 6 3.01 -14.83 3.65
N LEU A 7 1.91 -15.36 3.13
CA LEU A 7 1.42 -16.69 3.53
C LEU A 7 2.38 -17.82 3.16
N HIS A 8 3.19 -17.68 2.10
CA HIS A 8 4.19 -18.70 1.74
C HIS A 8 5.23 -18.94 2.84
N GLY A 9 5.54 -17.92 3.65
CA GLY A 9 6.44 -18.05 4.80
C GLY A 9 5.74 -18.46 6.10
N SER A 10 4.48 -18.06 6.28
CA SER A 10 3.76 -18.23 7.55
C SER A 10 2.98 -19.55 7.65
N VAL A 11 2.55 -20.11 6.51
CA VAL A 11 1.91 -21.43 6.47
C VAL A 11 2.96 -22.51 6.65
N LEU A 12 2.79 -23.37 7.64
CA LEU A 12 3.71 -24.47 7.95
C LEU A 12 3.34 -25.74 7.18
N GLY A 13 2.04 -26.03 7.09
CA GLY A 13 1.50 -27.22 6.43
C GLY A 13 0.06 -27.00 5.95
N LEU A 14 -0.35 -27.83 4.98
CA LEU A 14 -1.69 -27.82 4.40
C LEU A 14 -2.21 -29.25 4.28
N GLU A 15 -3.50 -29.41 4.50
CA GLU A 15 -4.27 -30.57 4.05
C GLU A 15 -5.09 -30.14 2.83
N VAL A 16 -5.00 -30.90 1.74
CA VAL A 16 -5.65 -30.58 0.46
C VAL A 16 -6.38 -31.79 -0.09
N VAL A 17 -7.64 -31.61 -0.48
CA VAL A 17 -8.42 -32.59 -1.25
C VAL A 17 -8.22 -32.31 -2.74
N LEU A 18 -7.69 -33.30 -3.46
CA LEU A 18 -7.46 -33.28 -4.91
C LEU A 18 -8.76 -33.59 -5.70
N PRO A 19 -8.84 -33.29 -7.01
CA PRO A 19 -10.08 -33.49 -7.78
C PRO A 19 -10.58 -34.93 -7.87
N ASP A 20 -9.72 -35.93 -7.70
CA ASP A 20 -10.09 -37.34 -7.65
C ASP A 20 -10.56 -37.80 -6.25
N GLY A 21 -10.58 -36.87 -5.28
CA GLY A 21 -10.91 -37.13 -3.88
C GLY A 21 -9.73 -37.56 -3.01
N THR A 22 -8.53 -37.70 -3.58
CA THR A 22 -7.31 -38.03 -2.82
C THR A 22 -7.01 -36.91 -1.83
N ILE A 23 -6.76 -37.28 -0.56
CA ILE A 23 -6.33 -36.34 0.48
C ILE A 23 -4.80 -36.31 0.47
N LEU A 24 -4.24 -35.16 0.07
CA LEU A 24 -2.85 -34.84 0.25
C LEU A 24 -2.67 -34.22 1.65
N ASP A 25 -2.39 -35.06 2.63
CA ASP A 25 -2.12 -34.63 4.00
C ASP A 25 -0.63 -34.29 4.18
N ASN A 26 -0.35 -33.00 4.32
CA ASN A 26 0.94 -32.49 4.79
C ASN A 26 0.71 -31.38 5.83
N LEU A 27 -0.13 -31.66 6.82
CA LEU A 27 -0.48 -30.73 7.90
C LEU A 27 0.64 -30.63 8.96
N ASN A 28 1.85 -30.28 8.51
CA ASN A 28 3.01 -30.15 9.38
C ASN A 28 2.92 -28.91 10.29
N THR A 29 3.41 -29.04 11.53
CA THR A 29 3.51 -27.96 12.53
C THR A 29 4.96 -27.55 12.83
N ASN A 30 5.93 -28.22 12.21
CA ASN A 30 7.34 -27.91 12.35
C ASN A 30 7.68 -26.61 11.64
N ARG A 31 8.45 -25.74 12.31
CA ARG A 31 8.98 -24.50 11.73
C ARG A 31 10.03 -24.75 10.64
N LYS A 32 10.70 -25.90 10.70
CA LYS A 32 11.72 -26.32 9.74
C LYS A 32 11.47 -27.77 9.39
N ASP A 33 11.28 -28.00 8.11
CA ASP A 33 11.15 -29.34 7.55
C ASP A 33 11.63 -29.28 6.09
N ASN A 34 12.73 -29.99 5.82
CA ASN A 34 13.38 -30.02 4.51
C ASN A 34 13.35 -31.44 3.90
N THR A 35 12.39 -32.29 4.29
CA THR A 35 12.28 -33.65 3.76
C THR A 35 11.53 -33.69 2.43
N GLY A 36 12.15 -33.13 1.37
CA GLY A 36 11.63 -33.15 0.00
C GLY A 36 11.08 -31.81 -0.49
N TYR A 37 10.16 -31.85 -1.46
CA TYR A 37 9.60 -30.65 -2.08
C TYR A 37 8.56 -29.96 -1.19
N HIS A 38 8.53 -28.63 -1.19
CA HIS A 38 7.55 -27.84 -0.44
C HIS A 38 6.22 -27.76 -1.19
N LEU A 39 5.54 -28.90 -1.36
CA LEU A 39 4.30 -29.01 -2.16
C LEU A 39 3.20 -28.02 -1.73
N LYS A 40 3.13 -27.65 -0.45
CA LYS A 40 2.18 -26.63 0.05
C LYS A 40 2.24 -25.32 -0.75
N ASN A 41 3.43 -24.92 -1.23
CA ASN A 41 3.60 -23.67 -1.95
C ASN A 41 2.98 -23.69 -3.36
N LEU A 42 2.68 -24.87 -3.91
CA LEU A 42 1.93 -24.98 -5.15
C LEU A 42 0.46 -24.60 -4.95
N PHE A 43 -0.11 -24.82 -3.76
CA PHE A 43 -1.52 -24.55 -3.44
C PHE A 43 -1.76 -23.13 -2.89
N ILE A 44 -0.76 -22.54 -2.23
CA ILE A 44 -0.85 -21.13 -1.77
C ILE A 44 -0.82 -20.23 -3.02
N GLY A 45 -1.91 -19.50 -3.26
CA GLY A 45 -2.07 -18.68 -4.46
C GLY A 45 -2.56 -19.42 -5.70
N SER A 46 -2.92 -20.71 -5.59
CA SER A 46 -3.48 -21.47 -6.73
C SER A 46 -4.96 -21.18 -6.98
N GLU A 47 -5.61 -20.41 -6.09
CA GLU A 47 -7.02 -20.00 -6.20
C GLU A 47 -7.98 -21.18 -6.43
N GLY A 48 -7.73 -22.32 -5.76
CA GLY A 48 -8.57 -23.52 -5.86
C GLY A 48 -8.46 -24.28 -7.19
N THR A 49 -7.54 -23.91 -8.09
CA THR A 49 -7.37 -24.60 -9.38
C THR A 49 -6.61 -25.93 -9.27
N LEU A 50 -5.95 -26.22 -8.15
CA LEU A 50 -5.17 -27.46 -7.97
C LEU A 50 -5.77 -28.42 -6.94
N GLY A 51 -6.66 -27.93 -6.07
CA GLY A 51 -7.24 -28.70 -4.97
C GLY A 51 -8.00 -27.80 -4.00
N PHE A 52 -8.80 -28.40 -3.11
CA PHE A 52 -9.49 -27.72 -2.02
C PHE A 52 -8.68 -27.82 -0.74
N ILE A 53 -8.25 -26.69 -0.19
CA ILE A 53 -7.58 -26.66 1.12
C ILE A 53 -8.64 -26.91 2.20
N THR A 54 -8.44 -27.96 3.01
CA THR A 54 -9.35 -28.35 4.11
C THR A 54 -8.73 -28.18 5.48
N GLY A 55 -7.40 -28.12 5.57
CA GLY A 55 -6.67 -27.88 6.81
C GLY A 55 -5.49 -26.95 6.60
N VAL A 56 -5.24 -26.07 7.57
CA VAL A 56 -4.10 -25.14 7.56
C VAL A 56 -3.41 -25.15 8.91
N SER A 57 -2.10 -25.39 8.88
CA SER A 57 -1.21 -25.14 10.01
C SER A 57 -0.45 -23.84 9.74
N ILE A 58 -0.59 -22.86 10.62
CA ILE A 58 -0.05 -21.50 10.45
C ILE A 58 0.72 -21.04 11.68
N LEU A 59 1.84 -20.36 11.46
CA LEU A 59 2.63 -19.75 12.52
C LEU A 59 1.94 -18.48 13.04
N ALA A 60 1.31 -18.58 14.20
CA ALA A 60 0.80 -17.40 14.90
C ALA A 60 1.93 -16.65 15.63
N VAL A 61 2.02 -15.35 15.41
CA VAL A 61 2.95 -14.47 16.11
C VAL A 61 2.38 -14.00 17.44
N ARG A 62 3.27 -13.71 18.41
CA ARG A 62 2.84 -13.20 19.72
C ARG A 62 2.20 -11.82 19.56
N LYS A 63 1.01 -11.63 20.14
CA LYS A 63 0.35 -10.33 20.26
C LYS A 63 1.27 -9.34 20.98
N ARG A 64 1.48 -8.17 20.39
CA ARG A 64 2.29 -7.09 20.97
C ARG A 64 1.43 -6.23 21.91
N PRO A 65 1.91 -5.93 23.13
CA PRO A 65 1.14 -5.18 24.12
C PRO A 65 1.10 -3.67 23.84
N VAL A 66 2.03 -3.14 23.04
CA VAL A 66 2.12 -1.71 22.75
C VAL A 66 1.97 -1.51 21.25
N ILE A 67 1.06 -0.61 20.86
CA ILE A 67 0.79 -0.21 19.48
C ILE A 67 0.72 1.31 19.47
N ASN A 68 1.46 1.95 18.56
CA ASN A 68 1.39 3.38 18.32
C ASN A 68 1.06 3.64 16.86
N VAL A 69 0.20 4.62 16.59
CA VAL A 69 -0.17 5.04 15.24
C VAL A 69 0.09 6.52 15.09
N MET A 70 0.65 6.88 13.94
CA MET A 70 0.97 8.24 13.55
C MET A 70 0.41 8.52 12.15
N ILE A 71 0.01 9.76 11.92
CA ILE A 71 -0.38 10.22 10.59
C ILE A 71 0.55 11.33 10.13
N LEU A 72 1.05 11.20 8.90
CA LEU A 72 1.92 12.16 8.26
C LEU A 72 1.17 12.81 7.10
N ALA A 73 1.09 14.13 7.11
CA ALA A 73 0.62 14.93 5.97
C ALA A 73 1.85 15.36 5.16
N LEU A 74 1.92 15.00 3.88
CA LEU A 74 3.12 15.14 3.05
C LEU A 74 2.80 15.87 1.73
N PRO A 75 3.69 16.73 1.24
CA PRO A 75 3.41 17.59 0.08
C PRO A 75 3.56 16.88 -1.27
N SER A 76 4.21 15.71 -1.32
CA SER A 76 4.50 15.01 -2.57
C SER A 76 4.79 13.52 -2.35
N PHE A 77 4.65 12.71 -3.41
CA PHE A 77 4.96 11.29 -3.34
C PHE A 77 6.47 11.00 -3.09
N PRO A 78 7.43 11.76 -3.66
CA PRO A 78 8.83 11.64 -3.23
C PRO A 78 9.05 11.82 -1.72
N SER A 79 8.25 12.69 -1.07
CA SER A 79 8.29 12.85 0.39
C SER A 79 7.79 11.59 1.11
N VAL A 80 6.81 10.88 0.56
CA VAL A 80 6.35 9.56 1.05
C VAL A 80 7.48 8.53 1.00
N VAL A 81 8.19 8.46 -0.13
CA VAL A 81 9.33 7.54 -0.32
C VAL A 81 10.45 7.84 0.67
N GLN A 82 10.78 9.11 0.88
CA GLN A 82 11.78 9.53 1.86
C GLN A 82 11.37 9.18 3.29
N ALA A 83 10.15 9.53 3.70
CA ALA A 83 9.61 9.20 5.02
C ALA A 83 9.66 7.69 5.27
N TYR A 84 9.29 6.88 4.28
CA TYR A 84 9.37 5.43 4.36
C TYR A 84 10.81 4.90 4.50
N ALA A 85 11.76 5.46 3.75
CA ALA A 85 13.17 5.08 3.87
C ALA A 85 13.71 5.35 5.29
N HIS A 86 13.35 6.49 5.88
CA HIS A 86 13.65 6.79 7.28
C HIS A 86 12.95 5.80 8.23
N ALA A 87 11.69 5.46 7.98
CA ALA A 87 10.91 4.60 8.86
C ALA A 87 11.54 3.20 8.90
N LYS A 88 11.99 2.68 7.76
CA LYS A 88 12.74 1.42 7.69
C LYS A 88 14.07 1.47 8.43
N ARG A 89 14.82 2.57 8.31
CA ARG A 89 16.14 2.71 8.94
C ARG A 89 16.04 2.85 10.46
N ASP A 90 15.10 3.67 10.92
CA ASP A 90 15.06 4.15 12.29
C ASP A 90 14.05 3.36 13.15
N LEU A 91 12.90 2.95 12.60
CA LEU A 91 11.89 2.14 13.33
C LEU A 91 12.08 0.64 13.12
N SER A 92 12.83 0.22 12.09
CA SER A 92 13.34 -1.14 11.88
C SER A 92 12.36 -2.26 12.28
N GLU A 93 12.54 -2.91 13.43
CA GLU A 93 11.80 -4.11 13.85
C GLU A 93 10.45 -3.83 14.52
N ILE A 94 10.22 -2.59 14.93
CA ILE A 94 8.96 -2.18 15.56
C ILE A 94 7.95 -1.68 14.54
N ILE A 95 8.36 -1.31 13.31
CA ILE A 95 7.42 -0.93 12.25
C ILE A 95 6.46 -2.08 11.92
N ALA A 96 5.17 -1.77 11.91
CA ALA A 96 4.09 -2.74 11.69
C ALA A 96 3.32 -2.45 10.40
N ALA A 97 3.10 -1.17 10.09
CA ALA A 97 2.46 -0.74 8.86
C ALA A 97 2.99 0.61 8.38
N PHE A 98 2.99 0.80 7.07
CA PHE A 98 3.19 2.10 6.42
C PHE A 98 2.25 2.17 5.21
N GLU A 99 1.13 2.86 5.40
CA GLU A 99 0.08 3.04 4.41
C GLU A 99 0.11 4.45 3.85
N VAL A 100 -0.34 4.63 2.59
CA VAL A 100 -0.49 5.94 1.95
C VAL A 100 -1.90 6.10 1.39
N MET A 101 -2.42 7.31 1.42
CA MET A 101 -3.63 7.77 0.75
C MET A 101 -3.33 9.11 0.09
N ASP A 102 -3.77 9.31 -1.16
CA ASP A 102 -3.74 10.64 -1.77
C ASP A 102 -4.80 11.58 -1.14
N GLN A 103 -4.61 12.89 -1.35
CA GLN A 103 -5.53 13.90 -0.83
C GLN A 103 -6.96 13.71 -1.35
N ASP A 104 -7.11 13.36 -2.63
CA ASP A 104 -8.43 13.16 -3.25
C ASP A 104 -9.22 12.03 -2.55
N SER A 105 -8.55 10.94 -2.19
CA SER A 105 -9.14 9.81 -1.48
C SER A 105 -9.52 10.18 -0.05
N VAL A 106 -8.68 10.96 0.64
CA VAL A 106 -9.00 11.48 1.98
C VAL A 106 -10.19 12.44 1.93
N LEU A 107 -10.27 13.30 0.92
CA LEU A 107 -11.41 14.20 0.70
C LEU A 107 -12.69 13.42 0.37
N CYS A 108 -12.60 12.33 -0.39
CA CYS A 108 -13.71 11.42 -0.64
C CYS A 108 -14.30 10.89 0.68
N VAL A 109 -13.44 10.37 1.57
CA VAL A 109 -13.85 9.88 2.89
C VAL A 109 -14.41 11.01 3.76
N LYS A 110 -13.75 12.18 3.78
CA LYS A 110 -14.22 13.37 4.52
C LYS A 110 -15.64 13.78 4.10
N ASN A 111 -15.94 13.79 2.80
CA ASN A 111 -17.23 14.19 2.28
C ASN A 111 -18.33 13.16 2.57
N ALA A 112 -17.99 11.87 2.58
CA ALA A 112 -18.92 10.79 2.97
C ALA A 112 -19.11 10.66 4.48
N ARG A 113 -18.29 11.35 5.30
CA ARG A 113 -18.26 11.20 6.76
C ARG A 113 -19.57 11.56 7.46
N ALA A 114 -20.45 12.34 6.85
CA ALA A 114 -21.80 12.57 7.38
C ALA A 114 -22.57 11.25 7.60
N GLN A 115 -22.23 10.19 6.87
CA GLN A 115 -22.82 8.86 6.99
C GLN A 115 -22.17 8.02 8.12
N TRP A 116 -21.07 8.49 8.71
CA TRP A 116 -20.36 7.83 9.81
C TRP A 116 -19.71 8.88 10.74
N PRO A 117 -20.47 9.42 11.71
CA PRO A 117 -20.02 10.51 12.58
C PRO A 117 -19.12 10.04 13.73
N GLU A 118 -19.00 8.74 13.97
CA GLU A 118 -18.22 8.17 15.07
C GLU A 118 -16.71 8.38 14.87
N GLY A 119 -15.97 8.51 15.97
CA GLY A 119 -14.52 8.72 15.97
C GLY A 119 -14.09 10.16 15.69
N GLU A 120 -12.80 10.44 15.88
CA GLU A 120 -12.24 11.76 15.60
C GLU A 120 -11.99 11.94 14.09
N PRO A 121 -12.31 13.11 13.51
CA PRO A 121 -11.98 13.37 12.12
C PRO A 121 -10.46 13.44 11.94
N LEU A 122 -9.97 12.90 10.83
CA LEU A 122 -8.64 13.23 10.37
C LEU A 122 -8.60 14.73 10.06
N PRO A 123 -7.67 15.50 10.62
CA PRO A 123 -7.57 16.90 10.26
C PRO A 123 -6.93 16.97 8.87
N VAL A 124 -7.74 17.40 7.91
CA VAL A 124 -7.33 17.51 6.51
C VAL A 124 -6.74 18.90 6.28
N ASP A 125 -5.49 18.91 5.83
CA ASP A 125 -4.75 20.09 5.40
C ASP A 125 -4.81 20.20 3.86
N ASP A 126 -5.22 21.36 3.36
CA ASP A 126 -5.33 21.63 1.93
C ASP A 126 -3.96 21.68 1.24
N SER A 127 -2.87 21.88 1.99
CA SER A 127 -1.49 21.89 1.48
C SER A 127 -0.87 20.49 1.34
N ALA A 128 -1.50 19.45 1.91
CA ALA A 128 -0.98 18.09 1.88
C ALA A 128 -1.52 17.30 0.70
N ALA A 129 -0.64 16.85 -0.19
CA ALA A 129 -1.01 16.00 -1.33
C ALA A 129 -1.18 14.51 -0.94
N PHE A 130 -0.55 14.09 0.17
CA PHE A 130 -0.56 12.70 0.64
C PHE A 130 -0.71 12.62 2.15
N TYR A 131 -1.35 11.54 2.60
CA TYR A 131 -1.49 11.17 4.00
C TYR A 131 -0.94 9.77 4.21
N CYS A 132 -0.01 9.60 5.15
CA CYS A 132 0.54 8.29 5.49
C CYS A 132 0.15 7.86 6.90
N ILE A 133 -0.26 6.61 7.08
CA ILE A 133 -0.44 5.99 8.40
C ILE A 133 0.79 5.14 8.68
N VAL A 134 1.48 5.45 9.78
CA VAL A 134 2.62 4.67 10.27
C VAL A 134 2.23 4.02 11.58
N GLU A 135 2.28 2.70 11.63
CA GLU A 135 2.05 1.92 12.86
C GLU A 135 3.35 1.29 13.33
N THR A 136 3.60 1.36 14.64
CA THR A 136 4.61 0.56 15.32
C THR A 136 3.96 -0.34 16.35
N ALA A 137 4.57 -1.50 16.60
CA ALA A 137 4.12 -2.38 17.66
C ALA A 137 5.29 -3.08 18.36
N GLY A 138 5.58 -2.68 19.59
CA GLY A 138 6.70 -3.16 20.39
C GLY A 138 6.33 -4.12 21.52
N SER A 139 7.35 -4.58 22.24
CA SER A 139 7.18 -5.45 23.42
C SER A 139 7.17 -4.69 24.75
N VAL A 140 7.74 -3.48 24.80
CA VAL A 140 8.06 -2.74 26.03
C VAL A 140 7.80 -1.26 25.79
N ARG A 141 7.05 -0.60 26.69
CA ARG A 141 6.65 0.82 26.53
C ARG A 141 7.86 1.76 26.49
N GLU A 142 8.93 1.49 27.24
CA GLU A 142 10.10 2.37 27.29
C GLU A 142 10.94 2.40 26.00
N HIS A 143 10.94 1.33 25.19
CA HIS A 143 11.69 1.25 23.93
C HIS A 143 10.92 1.83 22.74
N ASP A 144 9.59 1.94 22.83
CA ASP A 144 8.75 2.50 21.75
C ASP A 144 8.81 4.05 21.67
N ASN A 145 9.61 4.69 22.54
CA ASN A 145 10.01 6.10 22.42
C ASN A 145 10.91 6.37 21.19
N GLU A 146 11.31 5.34 20.43
CA GLU A 146 11.95 5.45 19.11
C GLU A 146 11.09 6.26 18.11
N LEU A 147 9.75 6.24 18.25
CA LEU A 147 8.83 7.06 17.44
C LEU A 147 9.15 8.56 17.60
N TYR A 148 9.52 9.00 18.80
CA TYR A 148 9.95 10.39 19.07
C TYR A 148 11.27 10.72 18.37
N ILE A 149 12.19 9.75 18.27
CA ILE A 149 13.49 9.92 17.61
C ILE A 149 13.31 9.96 16.07
N TYR A 150 12.49 9.08 15.50
CA TYR A 150 12.06 9.13 14.10
C TYR A 150 11.36 10.46 13.77
N LEU A 151 10.48 10.94 14.66
CA LEU A 151 9.81 12.23 14.48
C LEU A 151 10.81 13.36 14.32
N VAL A 152 11.83 13.42 15.18
CA VAL A 152 12.88 14.43 15.14
C VAL A 152 13.74 14.29 13.86
N TYR A 153 13.95 13.06 13.37
CA TYR A 153 14.79 12.78 12.19
C TYR A 153 14.08 13.01 10.83
N VAL A 154 12.79 12.65 10.70
CA VAL A 154 12.01 12.89 9.46
C VAL A 154 11.71 14.37 9.27
N ILE A 155 11.57 15.08 10.38
CA ILE A 155 11.53 16.53 10.42
C ILE A 155 12.87 17.15 9.94
N ASP A 156 14.01 16.52 10.26
CA ASP A 156 15.36 16.97 9.89
C ASP A 156 15.78 16.60 8.44
N ALA A 157 14.93 15.89 7.67
CA ALA A 157 15.04 15.78 6.22
C ALA A 157 14.49 17.01 5.47
N GLY A 158 14.04 18.03 6.21
CA GLY A 158 13.61 19.32 5.69
C GLY A 158 12.10 19.56 5.78
N THR A 159 11.50 19.52 6.98
CA THR A 159 10.48 20.49 7.46
C THR A 159 10.18 20.30 8.98
N LEU A 160 10.28 21.40 9.78
CA LEU A 160 9.73 21.68 11.15
C LEU A 160 10.50 21.38 12.48
N ARG A 161 11.37 22.28 12.97
CA ARG A 161 12.07 22.18 14.29
C ARG A 161 11.21 22.36 15.56
N ILE A 162 11.39 21.51 16.59
CA ILE A 162 11.33 21.87 18.06
C ILE A 162 12.18 20.91 18.92
N SER A 163 12.90 21.42 19.94
CA SER A 163 13.32 20.65 21.14
C SER A 163 13.63 21.56 22.33
N ILE A 164 13.43 21.13 23.59
CA ILE A 164 14.08 21.67 24.81
C ILE A 164 14.14 20.60 25.94
N ASN A 165 15.18 19.77 26.08
CA ASN A 165 16.51 20.09 26.65
C ASN A 165 17.69 19.57 25.77
N TYR A 166 17.43 19.36 24.48
CA TYR A 166 18.41 19.16 23.40
C TYR A 166 18.84 20.51 22.77
N LEU A 167 18.23 21.62 23.21
CA LEU A 167 18.33 23.02 22.72
C LEU A 167 19.73 23.53 22.41
N GLN A 168 20.73 23.24 23.26
CA GLN A 168 22.06 23.83 23.13
C GLN A 168 22.85 23.32 21.92
N LYS A 169 22.44 22.18 21.33
CA LYS A 169 23.00 21.69 20.06
C LYS A 169 22.25 22.26 18.84
N VAL A 170 20.97 22.58 19.01
CA VAL A 170 20.05 23.10 18.00
C VAL A 170 20.38 24.55 17.62
N ASP A 171 20.76 25.39 18.59
CA ASP A 171 21.24 26.76 18.34
C ASP A 171 22.56 26.77 17.57
N ARG A 172 23.48 25.87 17.92
CA ARG A 172 24.78 25.71 17.26
C ARG A 172 24.64 25.31 15.78
N PHE A 173 23.58 24.57 15.46
CA PHE A 173 23.23 24.14 14.11
C PHE A 173 22.56 25.26 13.29
N ILE A 174 21.73 26.14 13.90
CA ILE A 174 21.16 27.33 13.22
C ILE A 174 22.26 28.29 12.78
N SER A 175 23.22 28.58 13.66
CA SER A 175 24.31 29.50 13.35
C SER A 175 25.16 29.00 12.16
N LYS A 176 25.34 27.68 12.02
CA LYS A 176 26.05 27.07 10.89
C LYS A 176 25.26 27.17 9.57
N LEU A 177 23.95 26.87 9.61
CA LEU A 177 23.10 26.90 8.41
C LEU A 177 22.77 28.32 7.91
N LYS A 178 22.69 29.32 8.80
CA LYS A 178 22.67 30.74 8.41
C LYS A 178 24.00 31.16 7.75
N GLY A 179 25.13 30.61 8.22
CA GLY A 179 26.45 30.82 7.62
C GLY A 179 26.62 30.18 6.24
N GLU A 180 25.93 29.07 5.96
CA GLU A 180 25.98 28.32 4.68
C GLU A 180 24.87 28.72 3.69
N GLY A 181 23.96 29.64 4.06
CA GLY A 181 22.93 30.19 3.16
C GLY A 181 21.71 29.28 2.93
N VAL A 182 21.53 28.28 3.79
CA VAL A 182 20.54 27.21 3.59
C VAL A 182 19.13 27.61 4.05
N ILE A 183 18.99 28.58 4.97
CA ILE A 183 17.69 29.01 5.54
C ILE A 183 17.60 30.51 5.86
N THR A 184 16.36 31.06 5.91
CA THR A 184 16.05 32.46 6.24
C THR A 184 15.35 32.71 7.60
N ASP A 185 14.37 31.93 8.12
CA ASP A 185 13.81 32.11 9.53
C ASP A 185 12.89 30.97 10.13
N GLY A 186 12.58 30.93 11.47
CA GLY A 186 11.58 30.00 12.12
C GLY A 186 11.31 30.03 13.68
N SER A 187 10.08 29.67 14.19
CA SER A 187 9.65 29.57 15.65
C SER A 187 8.45 28.59 15.98
N ILE A 188 8.03 28.40 17.27
CA ILE A 188 7.41 27.17 17.90
C ILE A 188 6.18 27.41 18.88
N ALA A 189 5.13 26.53 18.95
CA ALA A 189 3.95 26.60 19.88
C ALA A 189 3.77 25.41 20.88
N ARG A 190 3.07 25.61 22.03
CA ARG A 190 2.91 24.65 23.19
C ARG A 190 1.46 24.48 23.69
N SER A 191 1.12 23.32 24.27
CA SER A 191 -0.16 23.02 24.95
C SER A 191 -0.27 23.65 26.35
N LYS A 192 -1.47 24.13 26.72
CA LYS A 192 -1.84 24.54 28.08
C LYS A 192 -2.49 23.35 28.80
N ASP A 193 -1.85 22.81 29.83
CA ASP A 193 -2.53 22.73 31.12
C ASP A 193 -1.58 22.76 32.32
N ARG A 194 -1.96 23.64 33.24
CA ARG A 194 -1.49 24.01 34.59
C ARG A 194 -0.20 23.37 35.16
N VAL A 195 0.89 24.14 35.08
CA VAL A 195 1.69 24.46 36.27
C VAL A 195 1.75 25.98 36.38
N SER A 196 1.35 26.49 37.55
CA SER A 196 1.41 27.90 37.88
C SER A 196 2.87 28.36 37.99
N THR A 197 3.33 29.12 37.00
CA THR A 197 4.33 30.17 37.24
C THR A 197 4.02 31.31 36.28
N SER A 198 3.72 32.45 36.87
CA SER A 198 3.53 33.73 36.21
C SER A 198 4.76 34.12 35.40
N GLU A 199 4.61 34.37 34.10
CA GLU A 199 5.33 35.44 33.40
C GLU A 199 4.69 35.69 32.03
N HIS A 200 4.44 36.96 31.75
CA HIS A 200 3.77 37.47 30.56
C HIS A 200 4.63 37.23 29.30
N ILE A 201 4.03 36.61 28.27
CA ILE A 201 4.54 36.65 26.90
C ILE A 201 3.38 37.02 25.97
N GLY A 202 3.56 38.10 25.20
CA GLY A 202 2.58 38.67 24.27
C GLY A 202 2.29 37.77 23.04
N PRO A 203 1.35 38.18 22.16
CA PRO A 203 0.82 37.32 21.11
C PRO A 203 1.84 37.10 19.99
N LEU A 204 2.15 35.84 19.69
CA LEU A 204 2.87 35.42 18.49
C LEU A 204 1.88 35.26 17.32
N SER A 205 2.24 35.81 16.16
CA SER A 205 1.40 35.88 14.96
C SER A 205 1.20 34.52 14.29
N SER A 206 -0.02 34.30 13.81
CA SER A 206 -0.49 33.14 13.06
C SER A 206 0.03 33.09 11.62
N SER A 207 1.02 32.23 11.31
CA SER A 207 1.18 31.60 9.98
C SER A 207 2.45 30.71 9.92
N ALA A 208 2.34 29.41 10.21
CA ALA A 208 3.19 28.33 9.71
C ALA A 208 2.65 26.97 10.21
N PHE A 209 2.41 26.03 9.28
CA PHE A 209 1.57 24.83 9.40
C PHE A 209 2.14 23.73 10.31
N PRO A 210 1.32 23.02 11.11
CA PRO A 210 1.75 21.84 11.85
C PRO A 210 1.38 20.56 11.11
N SER A 211 2.37 19.73 10.76
CA SER A 211 2.17 18.29 10.69
C SER A 211 1.51 17.83 11.99
N ILE A 212 0.35 17.17 11.91
CA ILE A 212 -0.37 16.75 13.13
C ILE A 212 0.30 15.50 13.67
N ILE A 213 1.21 15.77 14.59
CA ILE A 213 1.74 14.80 15.50
C ILE A 213 0.66 14.55 16.54
N ALA A 214 -0.05 13.43 16.40
CA ALA A 214 -0.79 12.84 17.51
C ALA A 214 0.14 11.88 18.26
N SER A 215 1.24 12.38 18.82
CA SER A 215 2.09 11.61 19.73
C SER A 215 1.88 12.11 21.16
N ASP A 216 1.00 11.41 21.87
CA ASP A 216 1.21 10.90 23.23
C ASP A 216 -0.08 10.19 23.66
N LEU A 217 -0.05 8.85 23.75
CA LEU A 217 -1.10 8.02 24.35
C LEU A 217 -2.49 8.14 23.72
N LEU A 218 -2.63 7.83 22.42
CA LEU A 218 -3.97 7.58 21.86
C LEU A 218 -4.68 6.47 22.66
N SER A 219 -5.92 6.70 23.06
CA SER A 219 -6.76 5.60 23.53
C SER A 219 -6.96 4.58 22.40
N SER A 220 -7.28 3.33 22.72
CA SER A 220 -7.64 2.32 21.70
C SER A 220 -8.74 2.80 20.74
N THR A 221 -9.54 3.78 21.16
CA THR A 221 -10.62 4.39 20.37
C THR A 221 -10.07 5.33 19.30
N GLN A 222 -9.02 6.10 19.58
CA GLN A 222 -8.43 7.02 18.60
C GLN A 222 -7.60 6.28 17.54
N ILE A 223 -6.84 5.24 17.93
CA ILE A 223 -6.14 4.35 16.99
C ILE A 223 -7.11 3.76 15.96
N LYS A 224 -8.24 3.21 16.45
CA LYS A 224 -9.30 2.68 15.59
C LYS A 224 -9.92 3.76 14.69
N SER A 225 -10.09 4.96 15.22
CA SER A 225 -10.63 6.08 14.44
C SER A 225 -9.72 6.42 13.26
N PHE A 226 -8.41 6.48 13.45
CA PHE A 226 -7.46 6.74 12.37
C PHE A 226 -7.38 5.62 11.32
N TRP A 227 -7.27 4.37 11.76
CA TRP A 227 -7.31 3.24 10.83
C TRP A 227 -8.61 3.19 10.02
N SER A 228 -9.73 3.57 10.62
CA SER A 228 -11.02 3.55 9.90
C SER A 228 -11.05 4.45 8.66
N TRP A 229 -10.28 5.55 8.61
CA TRP A 229 -10.18 6.39 7.41
C TRP A 229 -9.55 5.63 6.25
N ARG A 230 -8.51 4.82 6.51
CA ARG A 230 -7.82 4.00 5.51
C ARG A 230 -8.59 2.73 5.14
N GLU A 231 -9.21 2.07 6.13
CA GLU A 231 -9.92 0.79 5.95
C GLU A 231 -11.26 0.97 5.22
N ARG A 232 -11.98 2.08 5.46
CA ARG A 232 -13.28 2.34 4.82
C ARG A 232 -13.16 2.89 3.42
N LEU A 233 -12.02 3.46 3.07
CA LEU A 233 -11.78 4.16 1.81
C LEU A 233 -12.25 3.40 0.56
N PRO A 234 -11.95 2.09 0.37
CA PRO A 234 -12.47 1.34 -0.77
C PRO A 234 -14.01 1.32 -0.82
N GLY A 235 -14.67 1.01 0.30
CA GLY A 235 -16.12 0.96 0.39
C GLY A 235 -16.78 2.32 0.23
N THR A 236 -16.13 3.38 0.73
CA THR A 236 -16.60 4.75 0.51
C THR A 236 -16.55 5.12 -0.97
N ILE A 237 -15.45 4.87 -1.67
CA ILE A 237 -15.35 5.20 -3.10
C ILE A 237 -16.43 4.46 -3.90
N VAL A 238 -16.64 3.17 -3.64
CA VAL A 238 -17.72 2.37 -4.27
C VAL A 238 -19.09 3.01 -4.06
N SER A 239 -19.36 3.58 -2.89
CA SER A 239 -20.64 4.24 -2.60
C SER A 239 -20.85 5.60 -3.29
N THR A 240 -19.79 6.20 -3.85
CA THR A 240 -19.86 7.53 -4.49
C THR A 240 -20.20 7.49 -5.98
N ALA A 241 -20.27 6.31 -6.59
CA ALA A 241 -20.44 6.18 -8.04
C ALA A 241 -21.33 4.98 -8.42
N PRO A 242 -21.97 4.99 -9.60
CA PRO A 242 -22.74 3.84 -10.09
C PRO A 242 -21.91 2.56 -10.24
N THR A 243 -20.64 2.68 -10.63
CA THR A 243 -19.71 1.56 -10.73
C THR A 243 -18.28 2.03 -10.46
N THR A 244 -17.40 1.07 -10.16
CA THR A 244 -15.98 1.31 -9.89
C THR A 244 -15.13 0.25 -10.57
N ILE A 245 -13.97 0.68 -11.08
CA ILE A 245 -12.96 -0.17 -11.69
C ILE A 245 -11.75 -0.16 -10.76
N HIS A 246 -11.28 -1.36 -10.41
CA HIS A 246 -10.25 -1.54 -9.39
C HIS A 246 -9.03 -2.23 -9.96
N PHE A 247 -7.87 -1.65 -9.66
CA PHE A 247 -6.57 -2.20 -9.96
C PHE A 247 -5.80 -2.38 -8.66
N ASP A 248 -5.13 -3.52 -8.57
CA ASP A 248 -4.24 -3.88 -7.47
C ASP A 248 -2.93 -4.29 -8.11
N ILE A 249 -1.91 -3.42 -8.00
CA ILE A 249 -0.64 -3.59 -8.69
C ILE A 249 0.53 -3.42 -7.73
N SER A 250 1.68 -3.98 -8.09
CA SER A 250 2.94 -3.73 -7.36
C SER A 250 4.00 -3.11 -8.26
N MET A 251 4.66 -2.07 -7.78
CA MET A 251 5.70 -1.33 -8.50
C MET A 251 6.90 -1.03 -7.61
N PRO A 252 8.10 -0.81 -8.19
CA PRO A 252 9.19 -0.19 -7.46
C PRO A 252 8.73 1.13 -6.82
N LEU A 253 9.03 1.29 -5.52
CA LEU A 253 8.47 2.37 -4.73
C LEU A 253 8.65 3.77 -5.34
N PRO A 254 9.81 4.16 -5.93
CA PRO A 254 9.98 5.50 -6.51
C PRO A 254 8.98 5.87 -7.62
N ILE A 255 8.39 4.89 -8.29
CA ILE A 255 7.44 5.08 -9.40
C ILE A 255 6.03 4.57 -9.06
N LEU A 256 5.77 4.21 -7.79
CA LEU A 256 4.51 3.57 -7.41
C LEU A 256 3.29 4.44 -7.72
N TYR A 257 3.36 5.74 -7.42
CA TYR A 257 2.23 6.64 -7.62
C TYR A 257 2.12 7.21 -9.04
N THR A 258 3.17 7.10 -9.85
CA THR A 258 3.15 7.65 -11.23
C THR A 258 2.07 7.00 -12.09
N VAL A 259 1.62 5.78 -11.78
CA VAL A 259 0.47 5.17 -12.46
C VAL A 259 -0.81 5.99 -12.30
N VAL A 260 -1.03 6.57 -11.12
CA VAL A 260 -2.22 7.39 -10.83
C VAL A 260 -2.17 8.65 -11.68
N GLU A 261 -1.01 9.29 -11.73
CA GLU A 261 -0.76 10.51 -12.50
C GLU A 261 -0.90 10.26 -14.01
N ASP A 262 -0.29 9.18 -14.51
CA ASP A 262 -0.34 8.78 -15.92
C ASP A 262 -1.75 8.35 -16.34
N THR A 263 -2.50 7.64 -15.49
CA THR A 263 -3.91 7.32 -15.73
C THR A 263 -4.76 8.60 -15.78
N ARG A 264 -4.55 9.55 -14.86
CA ARG A 264 -5.26 10.85 -14.89
C ARG A 264 -4.94 11.62 -16.17
N ALA A 265 -3.67 11.66 -16.60
CA ALA A 265 -3.25 12.34 -17.83
C ALA A 265 -3.88 11.69 -19.07
N TRP A 266 -3.81 10.37 -19.17
CA TRP A 266 -4.40 9.60 -20.27
C TRP A 266 -5.92 9.78 -20.38
N LEU A 267 -6.64 9.74 -19.25
CA LEU A 267 -8.09 9.97 -19.24
C LEU A 267 -8.48 11.40 -19.64
N ARG A 268 -7.66 12.41 -19.30
CA ARG A 268 -7.86 13.79 -19.75
C ARG A 268 -7.66 13.93 -21.26
N GLU A 269 -6.62 13.31 -21.80
CA GLU A 269 -6.36 13.30 -23.25
C GLU A 269 -7.53 12.67 -24.02
N LYS A 270 -8.14 11.62 -23.48
CA LYS A 270 -9.34 10.98 -24.06
C LYS A 270 -10.61 11.81 -23.90
N GLY A 271 -10.61 12.86 -23.06
CA GLY A 271 -11.81 13.60 -22.69
C GLY A 271 -12.79 12.81 -21.82
N TRP A 272 -12.32 11.75 -21.16
CA TRP A 272 -13.14 10.85 -20.34
C TRP A 272 -13.18 11.25 -18.86
N LEU A 273 -12.17 11.98 -18.37
CA LEU A 273 -12.18 12.47 -16.99
C LEU A 273 -13.16 13.65 -16.83
N GLY A 274 -14.15 13.48 -15.95
CA GLY A 274 -15.27 14.39 -15.73
C GLY A 274 -16.53 14.06 -16.54
N THR A 275 -16.47 13.08 -17.45
CA THR A 275 -17.60 12.62 -18.28
C THR A 275 -17.91 11.15 -17.99
N GLU A 276 -17.06 10.24 -18.45
CA GLU A 276 -17.17 8.80 -18.25
C GLU A 276 -16.57 8.37 -16.91
N ILE A 277 -15.45 9.00 -16.51
CA ILE A 277 -14.73 8.74 -15.26
C ILE A 277 -14.89 9.91 -14.31
N LEU A 278 -15.31 9.65 -13.08
CA LEU A 278 -15.60 10.68 -12.09
C LEU A 278 -14.34 11.14 -11.35
N ALA A 279 -13.44 10.22 -11.06
CA ALA A 279 -12.18 10.46 -10.34
C ALA A 279 -11.20 9.30 -10.55
N VAL A 280 -9.96 9.48 -10.10
CA VAL A 280 -8.92 8.44 -10.09
C VAL A 280 -8.23 8.51 -8.73
N TYR A 281 -8.40 7.50 -7.89
CA TYR A 281 -7.89 7.46 -6.52
C TYR A 281 -6.70 6.50 -6.39
N GLY A 282 -5.66 6.92 -5.66
CA GLY A 282 -4.49 6.12 -5.34
C GLY A 282 -4.24 6.03 -3.83
N TYR A 283 -4.14 4.81 -3.33
CA TYR A 283 -3.82 4.49 -1.94
C TYR A 283 -3.20 3.11 -1.85
N GLY A 284 -2.51 2.77 -0.75
CA GLY A 284 -2.00 1.41 -0.59
C GLY A 284 -0.85 1.24 0.38
N HIS A 285 -0.13 0.15 0.19
CA HIS A 285 0.88 -0.37 1.10
C HIS A 285 2.28 0.03 0.60
N VAL A 286 2.80 1.15 1.10
CA VAL A 286 4.16 1.64 0.79
C VAL A 286 5.20 0.59 1.19
N GLY A 287 4.94 -0.09 2.31
CA GLY A 287 5.70 -1.22 2.85
C GLY A 287 6.17 -2.25 1.84
N ASP A 288 5.28 -2.60 0.92
CA ASP A 288 5.40 -3.76 0.06
C ASP A 288 5.37 -3.35 -1.44
N GLY A 289 5.36 -2.04 -1.72
CA GLY A 289 5.29 -1.50 -3.09
C GLY A 289 3.94 -1.76 -3.77
N ASN A 290 2.85 -1.90 -3.01
CA ASN A 290 1.51 -2.21 -3.50
C ASN A 290 0.66 -0.94 -3.60
N LEU A 291 0.01 -0.73 -4.73
CA LEU A 291 -0.96 0.35 -4.93
C LEU A 291 -2.33 -0.20 -5.33
N HIS A 292 -3.35 0.28 -4.64
CA HIS A 292 -4.75 0.20 -5.04
C HIS A 292 -5.10 1.46 -5.83
N LEU A 293 -5.39 1.27 -7.11
CA LEU A 293 -5.89 2.31 -8.01
C LEU A 293 -7.37 2.07 -8.23
N THR A 294 -8.22 3.00 -7.75
CA THR A 294 -9.68 2.87 -7.85
C THR A 294 -10.26 4.00 -8.68
N ILE A 295 -11.08 3.65 -9.67
CA ILE A 295 -11.57 4.56 -10.70
C ILE A 295 -13.11 4.46 -10.75
N PRO A 296 -13.84 5.35 -10.07
CA PRO A 296 -15.29 5.46 -10.22
C PRO A 296 -15.69 5.93 -11.63
N ALA A 297 -16.66 5.25 -12.22
CA ALA A 297 -17.19 5.59 -13.54
C ALA A 297 -18.69 5.92 -13.47
N ALA A 298 -19.13 6.79 -14.38
CA ALA A 298 -20.52 7.22 -14.47
C ALA A 298 -21.47 6.10 -14.94
N ARG A 299 -20.94 5.11 -15.66
CA ARG A 299 -21.68 3.97 -16.23
C ARG A 299 -20.82 2.71 -16.25
N ASP A 300 -21.47 1.56 -16.20
CA ASP A 300 -20.82 0.26 -16.35
C ASP A 300 -20.77 -0.14 -17.82
N GLU A 301 -19.66 0.21 -18.46
CA GLU A 301 -19.42 0.02 -19.88
C GLU A 301 -18.21 -0.90 -20.10
N GLU A 302 -18.42 -2.01 -20.82
CA GLU A 302 -17.39 -3.03 -21.05
C GLU A 302 -16.19 -2.44 -21.81
N TRP A 303 -16.44 -1.62 -22.83
CA TRP A 303 -15.38 -0.98 -23.62
C TRP A 303 -14.47 -0.08 -22.77
N LEU A 304 -15.05 0.61 -21.78
CA LEU A 304 -14.33 1.52 -20.89
C LEU A 304 -13.46 0.74 -19.91
N ARG A 305 -14.03 -0.33 -19.32
CA ARG A 305 -13.29 -1.26 -18.45
C ARG A 305 -12.12 -1.87 -19.19
N LYS A 306 -12.36 -2.39 -20.40
CA LYS A 306 -11.31 -2.96 -21.23
C LYS A 306 -10.22 -1.96 -21.59
N ALA A 307 -10.58 -0.73 -21.97
CA ALA A 307 -9.60 0.31 -22.30
C ALA A 307 -8.71 0.67 -21.10
N LEU A 308 -9.29 0.74 -19.89
CA LEU A 308 -8.55 0.96 -18.66
C LEU A 308 -7.66 -0.24 -18.29
N ASP A 309 -8.17 -1.47 -18.39
CA ASP A 309 -7.39 -2.68 -18.17
C ASP A 309 -6.17 -2.74 -19.11
N ASP A 310 -6.39 -2.56 -20.42
CA ASP A 310 -5.32 -2.55 -21.42
C ASP A 310 -4.27 -1.48 -21.08
N PHE A 311 -4.69 -0.25 -20.75
CA PHE A 311 -3.78 0.84 -20.40
C PHE A 311 -2.99 0.55 -19.11
N VAL A 312 -3.66 0.26 -18.00
CA VAL A 312 -3.02 0.10 -16.69
C VAL A 312 -2.13 -1.14 -16.66
N TYR A 313 -2.56 -2.26 -17.22
CA TYR A 313 -1.76 -3.48 -17.22
C TYR A 313 -0.57 -3.38 -18.18
N GLU A 314 -0.73 -2.78 -19.37
CA GLU A 314 0.42 -2.54 -20.26
C GLU A 314 1.42 -1.57 -19.61
N TRP A 315 0.93 -0.48 -19.00
CA TRP A 315 1.77 0.48 -18.24
C TRP A 315 2.58 -0.21 -17.13
N THR A 316 1.93 -1.13 -16.40
CA THR A 316 2.52 -1.89 -15.29
C THR A 316 3.61 -2.82 -15.77
N VAL A 317 3.33 -3.61 -16.82
CA VAL A 317 4.28 -4.59 -17.37
C VAL A 317 5.48 -3.89 -18.01
N GLN A 318 5.28 -2.76 -18.70
CA GLN A 318 6.37 -1.95 -19.28
C GLN A 318 7.41 -1.51 -18.25
N ARG A 319 7.03 -1.43 -16.97
CA ARG A 319 7.89 -1.00 -15.86
C ARG A 319 8.25 -2.14 -14.92
N ASN A 320 8.15 -3.39 -15.40
CA ASN A 320 8.44 -4.62 -14.65
C ASN A 320 7.64 -4.76 -13.35
N GLY A 321 6.41 -4.23 -13.31
CA GLY A 321 5.48 -4.38 -12.19
C GLY A 321 4.67 -5.68 -12.23
N SER A 322 3.88 -5.90 -11.17
CA SER A 322 2.87 -6.96 -11.13
C SER A 322 1.47 -6.38 -11.34
N ILE A 323 0.67 -7.02 -12.21
CA ILE A 323 -0.74 -6.68 -12.48
C ILE A 323 -1.70 -7.14 -11.38
N SER A 324 -1.20 -7.94 -10.43
CA SER A 324 -1.91 -8.35 -9.23
C SER A 324 -0.92 -8.53 -8.10
N ALA A 325 -1.04 -7.74 -7.05
CA ALA A 325 -0.12 -7.77 -5.92
C ALA A 325 -0.65 -8.71 -4.81
N GLU A 326 -1.94 -8.63 -4.50
CA GLU A 326 -2.58 -9.39 -3.42
C GLU A 326 -3.85 -10.13 -3.86
N HIS A 327 -4.63 -9.58 -4.81
CA HIS A 327 -5.99 -10.08 -5.08
C HIS A 327 -6.05 -11.35 -5.96
N GLY A 328 -4.92 -11.80 -6.49
CA GLY A 328 -4.87 -12.94 -7.41
C GLY A 328 -5.36 -12.58 -8.82
N LEU A 329 -5.48 -13.57 -9.69
CA LEU A 329 -5.88 -13.39 -11.08
C LEU A 329 -7.37 -13.64 -11.30
N GLY A 330 -7.88 -14.71 -10.71
CA GLY A 330 -9.28 -15.13 -10.83
C GLY A 330 -9.73 -15.27 -12.29
N PHE A 331 -10.99 -14.92 -12.53
CA PHE A 331 -11.55 -14.83 -13.87
C PHE A 331 -11.12 -13.52 -14.56
N MET A 332 -11.18 -12.41 -13.83
CA MET A 332 -11.05 -11.06 -14.39
C MET A 332 -9.65 -10.78 -14.97
N LYS A 333 -8.58 -11.23 -14.32
CA LYS A 333 -7.21 -10.93 -14.72
C LYS A 333 -6.50 -12.08 -15.43
N ALA A 334 -7.11 -13.26 -15.52
CA ALA A 334 -6.54 -14.41 -16.24
C ALA A 334 -6.14 -14.07 -17.69
N PRO A 335 -6.94 -13.32 -18.48
CA PRO A 335 -6.56 -12.91 -19.84
C PRO A 335 -5.24 -12.13 -19.89
N TYR A 336 -4.95 -11.34 -18.86
CA TYR A 336 -3.79 -10.45 -18.80
C TYR A 336 -2.52 -11.14 -18.26
N LEU A 337 -2.58 -12.40 -17.81
CA LEU A 337 -1.40 -13.15 -17.34
C LEU A 337 -0.32 -13.23 -18.44
N SER A 338 -0.75 -13.39 -19.68
CA SER A 338 0.12 -13.42 -20.86
C SER A 338 0.80 -12.08 -21.13
N HIS A 339 0.35 -10.96 -20.56
CA HIS A 339 1.07 -9.71 -20.68
C HIS A 339 2.31 -9.76 -19.78
N ALA A 340 2.14 -10.26 -18.55
CA ALA A 340 3.14 -10.18 -17.49
C ALA A 340 4.13 -11.35 -17.42
N LYS A 341 3.77 -12.54 -17.94
CA LYS A 341 4.62 -13.75 -17.83
C LYS A 341 5.03 -14.29 -19.20
N PRO A 342 6.27 -14.80 -19.34
CA PRO A 342 6.74 -15.40 -20.59
C PRO A 342 6.06 -16.75 -20.85
N PRO A 343 6.01 -17.22 -22.12
CA PRO A 343 5.34 -18.45 -22.51
C PRO A 343 5.75 -19.67 -21.68
N LEU A 344 7.06 -19.85 -21.43
CA LEU A 344 7.57 -21.00 -20.66
C LEU A 344 7.01 -21.07 -19.23
N VAL A 345 6.82 -19.91 -18.57
CA VAL A 345 6.25 -19.85 -17.22
C VAL A 345 4.79 -20.29 -17.26
N ILE A 346 4.02 -19.77 -18.22
CA ILE A 346 2.60 -20.12 -18.39
C ILE A 346 2.45 -21.60 -18.75
N ASP A 347 3.26 -22.11 -19.67
CA ASP A 347 3.26 -23.52 -20.07
C ASP A 347 3.58 -24.45 -18.89
N THR A 348 4.48 -24.02 -18.00
CA THR A 348 4.78 -24.76 -16.77
C THR A 348 3.58 -24.78 -15.83
N MET A 349 2.86 -23.67 -15.68
CA MET A 349 1.62 -23.62 -14.88
C MET A 349 0.54 -24.55 -15.45
N PHE A 350 0.39 -24.61 -16.78
CA PHE A 350 -0.51 -25.57 -17.44
C PHE A 350 -0.12 -27.02 -17.16
N ARG A 351 1.18 -27.35 -17.19
CA ARG A 351 1.66 -28.70 -16.87
C ARG A 351 1.38 -29.09 -15.42
N ILE A 352 1.56 -28.14 -14.48
CA ILE A 352 1.22 -28.34 -13.07
C ILE A 352 -0.29 -28.55 -12.92
N LYS A 353 -1.11 -27.71 -13.55
CA LYS A 353 -2.57 -27.86 -13.55
C LYS A 353 -2.99 -29.23 -14.09
N ALA A 354 -2.44 -29.66 -15.22
CA ALA A 354 -2.75 -30.97 -15.81
C ALA A 354 -2.29 -32.15 -14.95
N LEU A 355 -1.22 -31.98 -14.17
CA LEU A 355 -0.75 -33.00 -13.23
C LEU A 355 -1.74 -33.22 -12.08
N PHE A 356 -2.27 -32.14 -11.50
CA PHE A 356 -3.20 -32.23 -10.36
C PHE A 356 -4.66 -32.40 -10.77
N ASP A 357 -5.06 -31.84 -11.91
CA ASP A 357 -6.45 -31.81 -12.38
C ASP A 357 -6.52 -32.08 -13.90
N PRO A 358 -6.31 -33.34 -14.33
CA PRO A 358 -6.30 -33.70 -15.76
C PRO A 358 -7.67 -33.51 -16.45
N ASN A 359 -8.77 -33.53 -15.68
CA ASN A 359 -10.12 -33.35 -16.21
C ASN A 359 -10.57 -31.88 -16.20
N GLY A 360 -9.77 -30.97 -15.64
CA GLY A 360 -10.07 -29.54 -15.62
C GLY A 360 -11.31 -29.16 -14.79
N ILE A 361 -11.68 -29.97 -13.79
CA ILE A 361 -12.89 -29.75 -12.98
C ILE A 361 -12.69 -28.75 -11.84
N MET A 362 -11.44 -28.51 -11.43
CA MET A 362 -11.10 -27.60 -10.32
C MET A 362 -11.07 -26.15 -10.80
N ASN A 363 -12.14 -25.43 -10.48
CA ASN A 363 -12.28 -23.99 -10.70
C ASN A 363 -11.95 -23.54 -12.14
N PRO A 364 -12.66 -24.05 -13.16
CA PRO A 364 -12.38 -23.76 -14.57
C PRO A 364 -12.52 -22.27 -14.90
N TYR A 365 -11.92 -21.86 -16.04
CA TYR A 365 -11.96 -20.51 -16.60
C TYR A 365 -11.20 -19.42 -15.81
N LYS A 366 -10.42 -19.80 -14.80
CA LYS A 366 -9.71 -18.87 -13.92
C LYS A 366 -8.20 -19.12 -13.92
N VAL A 367 -7.45 -18.10 -13.49
CA VAL A 367 -5.99 -18.06 -13.32
C VAL A 367 -5.20 -18.19 -14.62
N LEU A 368 -5.46 -19.24 -15.42
CA LEU A 368 -4.75 -19.51 -16.66
C LEU A 368 -5.46 -18.87 -17.87
N PRO A 369 -4.71 -18.24 -18.78
CA PRO A 369 -5.25 -17.56 -19.97
C PRO A 369 -5.76 -18.57 -21.01
N SER A 370 -6.72 -18.17 -21.83
CA SER A 370 -7.09 -18.93 -23.04
C SER A 370 -6.00 -18.90 -24.11
N GLU A 371 -6.15 -19.68 -25.18
CA GLU A 371 -5.20 -19.65 -26.30
C GLU A 371 -5.17 -18.27 -26.99
N ASP A 372 -6.33 -17.62 -27.13
CA ASP A 372 -6.42 -16.31 -27.76
C ASP A 372 -5.80 -15.22 -26.88
N ASP A 373 -5.99 -15.30 -25.56
CA ASP A 373 -5.33 -14.42 -24.59
C ASP A 373 -3.79 -14.55 -24.67
N ARG A 374 -3.28 -15.77 -24.91
CA ARG A 374 -1.84 -16.01 -25.10
C ARG A 374 -1.30 -15.32 -26.34
N LYS A 375 -2.05 -15.34 -27.46
CA LYS A 375 -1.68 -14.65 -28.71
C LYS A 375 -1.67 -13.13 -28.50
N ILE A 376 -2.70 -12.59 -27.84
CA ILE A 376 -2.79 -11.15 -27.52
C ILE A 376 -1.59 -10.73 -26.66
N GLY A 377 -1.32 -11.47 -25.58
CA GLY A 377 -0.20 -11.15 -24.68
C GLY A 377 1.17 -11.26 -25.33
N GLU A 378 1.37 -12.18 -26.27
CA GLU A 378 2.59 -12.21 -27.08
C GLU A 378 2.78 -10.94 -27.90
N GLY A 379 1.70 -10.45 -28.53
CA GLY A 379 1.71 -9.17 -29.23
C GLY A 379 2.08 -8.00 -28.32
N VAL A 380 1.50 -7.94 -27.12
CA VAL A 380 1.82 -6.92 -26.10
C VAL A 380 3.30 -6.97 -25.72
N ARG A 381 3.82 -8.15 -25.33
CA ARG A 381 5.23 -8.30 -24.92
C ARG A 381 6.21 -7.91 -26.03
N LYS A 382 5.91 -8.26 -27.30
CA LYS A 382 6.74 -7.85 -28.45
C LYS A 382 6.77 -6.33 -28.63
N ARG A 383 5.63 -5.64 -28.49
CA ARG A 383 5.58 -4.17 -28.54
C ARG A 383 6.40 -3.55 -27.42
N ILE A 384 6.24 -4.04 -26.19
CA ILE A 384 6.99 -3.56 -25.01
C ILE A 384 8.50 -3.78 -25.20
N GLY A 385 8.92 -4.98 -25.62
CA GLY A 385 10.33 -5.29 -25.84
C GLY A 385 10.98 -4.42 -26.92
N ALA A 386 10.27 -4.17 -28.02
CA ALA A 386 10.77 -3.29 -29.10
C ALA A 386 10.87 -1.82 -28.69
N VAL A 387 10.18 -1.39 -27.63
CA VAL A 387 10.31 -0.05 -27.05
C VAL A 387 11.52 0.00 -26.12
N ALA A 388 11.73 -1.01 -25.28
CA ALA A 388 12.89 -1.10 -24.38
C ALA A 388 14.21 -1.06 -25.18
N GLU A 389 14.31 -1.84 -26.27
CA GLU A 389 15.49 -1.86 -27.14
C GLU A 389 15.79 -0.50 -27.79
N ARG A 390 14.76 0.31 -28.10
CA ARG A 390 14.93 1.65 -28.68
C ARG A 390 15.33 2.70 -27.66
N CYS A 391 14.91 2.53 -26.42
CA CYS A 391 15.18 3.47 -25.33
C CYS A 391 16.50 3.16 -24.59
N GLY A 392 17.16 2.03 -24.88
CA GLY A 392 18.45 1.66 -24.28
C GLY A 392 18.37 1.31 -22.79
N CYS A 393 17.19 0.86 -22.33
CA CYS A 393 16.92 0.47 -20.94
C CYS A 393 16.81 -1.04 -20.76
#